data_AF-A0A8T0A7R7-F1
#
_entry.id   AF-A0A8T0A7R7-F1
#
_cell.length_a   1.000
_cell.length_b   1.000
_cell.length_c   1.000
_cell.angle_alpha   90.00
_cell.angle_beta   90.00
_cell.angle_gamma   90.00
#
_symmetry.space_group_name_H-M   'P 1'
#
loop_
_entity.id
_entity.type
_entity.pdbx_description
1 polymer ?
#
loop_
_entity_poly.entity_id
_entity_poly.type
_entity_poly.pdbx_seq_one_letter_code
_entity_poly.pdbx_strand_id
1 'polypeptide(L)'
;MRKKPKDLMAFKGNTMFESAKDKSFMKSLKEFIESEKVQLSCLNEGPDEQRYTIYSTAFHKIIDYSTAYKPILTAIKKEYDDFITSLKNNQHQAQLAHGKMKTQLTQPTSIMYYQRRAAQLQEKIATIRRNTADLKTDITRLRGGQNKQEDSQQVETSEVTVHIGQTPGLTLSESLNLECLDKHLESLEQKRNKLLIKKTSEYVPVRVKLDLDWKMKIILSQRDELSAENDKLLLWNKQLTYLKEALGRWENSGRRTTLPKLLSSELKHVSRMRELENDQTGFQTSALEPDDPGKIKESTRLAFYVERFIELFEAADYETAAFQASISPYGVLRNIGVMEKFKNITVHKGAVPPLLLFFRSLMNSAPAGKPLPEKMSKEGVRFALRHGHVELVMFGVSQHRLTFSEELGDLICSYATGHLRTVDTCLALAQIVYTACGVLRKAALSMCRRGLTGGALQFIYNHKEFTIDDVVFVLKELPSVALLQDLTRPCNSVPALMSVGFILHYLLDSELEDLGFQLLEQIQASGQGAFQNTILDDEMCSAEGWSEIAGRCEQTGRVDLAQEIMSTLLLHDGAMLLSPGHDSAQLMQHVFM
;
A
#
# COMPACT_ATOMS: atom_id res chain seq x y z
N MET A 1 -20.03 2.64 21.25
CA MET A 1 -20.49 4.04 21.39
C MET A 1 -19.38 5.00 20.97
N ARG A 2 -19.38 5.46 19.71
CA ARG A 2 -18.64 6.67 19.33
C ARG A 2 -19.58 7.52 18.49
N LYS A 3 -19.98 8.64 19.10
CA LYS A 3 -20.82 9.68 18.53
C LYS A 3 -20.21 10.14 17.20
N LYS A 4 -21.04 10.17 16.15
CA LYS A 4 -20.77 10.98 14.95
C LYS A 4 -20.54 12.43 15.40
N PRO A 5 -19.55 13.18 14.89
CA PRO A 5 -19.60 14.63 14.96
C PRO A 5 -20.56 15.09 13.85
N LYS A 6 -21.87 14.92 14.06
CA LYS A 6 -22.85 15.87 13.56
C LYS A 6 -22.81 17.00 14.56
N ASP A 7 -22.08 18.07 14.22
CA ASP A 7 -22.15 19.43 14.76
C ASP A 7 -20.78 20.10 14.52
N LEU A 8 -20.46 20.37 13.26
CA LEU A 8 -19.69 21.57 12.95
C LEU A 8 -20.67 22.61 12.44
N MET A 9 -21.11 23.42 13.40
CA MET A 9 -21.61 24.78 13.28
C MET A 9 -22.27 25.12 11.95
N ALA A 10 -23.59 25.24 12.00
CA ALA A 10 -24.28 26.27 11.23
C ALA A 10 -23.61 27.62 11.53
N PHE A 11 -22.65 28.00 10.69
CA PHE A 11 -22.23 29.38 10.56
C PHE A 11 -23.42 30.14 9.93
N LYS A 12 -24.41 30.48 10.75
CA LYS A 12 -25.17 31.73 10.57
C LYS A 12 -24.21 32.88 10.90
N GLY A 13 -23.18 33.02 10.07
CA GLY A 13 -22.40 34.23 10.01
C GLY A 13 -23.20 35.22 9.18
N ASN A 14 -23.59 36.34 9.78
CA ASN A 14 -24.06 37.51 9.06
C ASN A 14 -23.26 37.69 7.78
N THR A 15 -23.95 37.77 6.64
CA THR A 15 -23.43 38.20 5.34
C THR A 15 -22.78 39.58 5.50
N MET A 16 -21.50 39.58 5.86
CA MET A 16 -20.70 40.77 6.00
C MET A 16 -20.14 41.09 4.61
N PHE A 17 -20.89 41.91 3.86
CA PHE A 17 -20.53 42.54 2.58
C PHE A 17 -20.10 41.59 1.44
N GLU A 18 -21.06 40.93 0.77
CA GLU A 18 -20.82 40.45 -0.60
C GLU A 18 -21.11 41.60 -1.57
N SER A 19 -20.07 42.28 -2.05
CA SER A 19 -20.21 43.24 -3.14
C SER A 19 -20.71 42.51 -4.40
N ALA A 20 -21.49 43.17 -5.27
CA ALA A 20 -21.89 42.58 -6.55
C ALA A 20 -20.68 42.10 -7.38
N LYS A 21 -19.51 42.69 -7.16
CA LYS A 21 -18.22 42.29 -7.73
C LYS A 21 -17.70 40.94 -7.20
N ASP A 22 -17.91 40.64 -5.92
CA ASP A 22 -17.50 39.36 -5.32
C ASP A 22 -18.34 38.21 -5.87
N LYS A 23 -19.66 38.46 -6.05
CA LYS A 23 -20.57 37.49 -6.67
C LYS A 23 -20.24 37.22 -8.13
N SER A 24 -19.90 38.25 -8.91
CA SER A 24 -19.51 38.06 -10.32
C SER A 24 -18.17 37.36 -10.45
N PHE A 25 -17.19 37.67 -9.59
CA PHE A 25 -15.90 36.98 -9.54
C PHE A 25 -16.06 35.49 -9.20
N MET A 26 -16.82 35.16 -8.16
CA MET A 26 -17.06 33.75 -7.78
C MET A 26 -17.79 32.97 -8.88
N LYS A 27 -18.68 33.62 -9.65
CA LYS A 27 -19.34 33.00 -10.80
C LYS A 27 -18.34 32.72 -11.92
N SER A 28 -17.52 33.71 -12.29
CA SER A 28 -16.47 33.56 -13.31
C SER A 28 -15.43 32.49 -12.93
N LEU A 29 -15.08 32.37 -11.65
CA LEU A 29 -14.14 31.37 -11.17
C LEU A 29 -14.72 29.94 -11.28
N LYS A 30 -16.01 29.76 -10.96
CA LYS A 30 -16.70 28.48 -11.13
C LYS A 30 -16.79 28.07 -12.60
N GLU A 31 -17.14 29.01 -13.47
CA GLU A 31 -17.17 28.79 -14.92
C GLU A 31 -15.79 28.37 -15.46
N PHE A 32 -14.71 28.99 -14.98
CA PHE A 32 -13.34 28.60 -15.32
C PHE A 32 -12.97 27.17 -14.87
N ILE A 33 -13.33 26.78 -13.65
CA ILE A 33 -13.02 25.43 -13.15
C ILE A 33 -13.75 24.36 -13.98
N GLU A 34 -15.01 24.60 -14.32
CA GLU A 34 -15.81 23.65 -15.10
C GLU A 34 -15.35 23.60 -16.58
N SER A 35 -14.98 24.73 -17.19
CA SER A 35 -14.44 24.73 -18.57
C SER A 35 -13.11 23.97 -18.68
N GLU A 36 -12.20 24.17 -17.73
CA GLU A 36 -10.89 23.50 -17.72
C GLU A 36 -11.01 21.99 -17.44
N LYS A 37 -11.93 21.57 -16.58
CA LYS A 37 -12.21 20.14 -16.34
C LYS A 37 -12.68 19.42 -17.60
N VAL A 38 -13.58 20.06 -18.37
CA VAL A 38 -14.08 19.51 -19.64
C VAL A 38 -12.97 19.47 -20.69
N GLN A 39 -12.16 20.52 -20.78
CA GLN A 39 -11.07 20.61 -21.75
C GLN A 39 -9.96 19.58 -21.50
N LEU A 40 -9.64 19.30 -20.23
CA LEU A 40 -8.61 18.34 -19.83
C LEU A 40 -9.14 16.91 -19.62
N SER A 41 -10.44 16.66 -19.83
CA SER A 41 -11.09 15.34 -19.63
C SER A 41 -10.79 14.72 -18.26
N CYS A 42 -10.79 15.53 -17.21
CA CYS A 42 -10.51 15.04 -15.85
C CYS A 42 -11.69 14.20 -15.33
N LEU A 43 -11.41 13.06 -14.70
CA LEU A 43 -12.40 12.26 -13.97
C LEU A 43 -13.06 13.10 -12.85
N ASN A 44 -14.30 12.80 -12.47
CA ASN A 44 -15.04 13.60 -11.47
C ASN A 44 -14.52 13.43 -10.03
N GLU A 45 -13.87 12.31 -9.70
CA GLU A 45 -13.34 12.01 -8.36
C GLU A 45 -11.98 11.29 -8.41
N GLY A 46 -11.19 11.35 -7.32
CA GLY A 46 -9.87 10.69 -7.20
C GLY A 46 -8.63 11.63 -7.31
N PRO A 47 -7.42 11.14 -6.96
CA PRO A 47 -6.18 11.92 -7.04
C PRO A 47 -5.69 12.01 -8.48
N ASP A 48 -5.81 13.19 -9.08
CA ASP A 48 -5.40 13.47 -10.46
C ASP A 48 -4.50 14.72 -10.52
N GLU A 49 -3.39 14.64 -11.26
CA GLU A 49 -2.41 15.72 -11.36
C GLU A 49 -2.94 16.92 -12.14
N GLN A 50 -3.79 16.66 -13.13
CA GLN A 50 -4.41 17.70 -13.93
C GLN A 50 -5.41 18.48 -13.08
N ARG A 51 -6.21 17.78 -12.26
CA ARG A 51 -7.09 18.41 -11.27
C ARG A 51 -6.34 19.31 -10.27
N TYR A 52 -5.20 18.86 -9.72
CA TYR A 52 -4.38 19.72 -8.85
C TYR A 52 -3.95 21.01 -9.56
N THR A 53 -3.55 20.91 -10.83
CA THR A 53 -3.12 22.06 -11.64
C THR A 53 -4.27 23.06 -11.86
N ILE A 54 -5.48 22.58 -12.15
CA ILE A 54 -6.69 23.41 -12.30
C ILE A 54 -7.00 24.16 -11.00
N TYR A 55 -7.07 23.45 -9.87
CA TYR A 55 -7.39 24.07 -8.58
C TYR A 55 -6.28 24.99 -8.06
N SER A 56 -5.00 24.67 -8.32
CA SER A 56 -3.87 25.55 -7.98
C SER A 56 -3.92 26.87 -8.77
N THR A 57 -4.36 26.81 -10.03
CA THR A 57 -4.56 27.99 -10.89
C THR A 57 -5.78 28.80 -10.43
N ALA A 58 -6.88 28.13 -10.08
CA ALA A 58 -8.05 28.79 -9.51
C ALA A 58 -7.73 29.48 -8.17
N PHE A 59 -6.90 28.86 -7.32
CA PHE A 59 -6.47 29.45 -6.05
C PHE A 59 -5.57 30.66 -6.25
N HIS A 60 -4.69 30.66 -7.26
CA HIS A 60 -3.95 31.87 -7.65
C HIS A 60 -4.88 33.02 -8.04
N LYS A 61 -5.95 32.76 -8.81
CA LYS A 61 -6.94 33.79 -9.16
C LYS A 61 -7.61 34.39 -7.91
N ILE A 62 -7.85 33.59 -6.87
CA ILE A 62 -8.38 34.06 -5.57
C ILE A 62 -7.35 34.93 -4.83
N ILE A 63 -6.08 34.52 -4.82
CA ILE A 63 -4.98 35.28 -4.20
C ILE A 63 -4.81 36.64 -4.88
N ASP A 64 -4.96 36.72 -6.20
CA ASP A 64 -4.85 37.98 -6.93
C ASP A 64 -6.05 38.90 -6.73
N TYR A 65 -7.25 38.34 -6.54
CA TYR A 65 -8.46 39.10 -6.22
C TYR A 65 -8.45 39.66 -4.79
N SER A 66 -7.87 38.93 -3.83
CA SER A 66 -7.80 39.35 -2.43
C SER A 66 -6.63 40.30 -2.19
N THR A 67 -6.88 41.57 -1.89
CA THR A 67 -5.82 42.56 -1.60
C THR A 67 -5.35 42.51 -0.15
N ALA A 68 -6.27 42.34 0.80
CA ALA A 68 -5.96 42.38 2.24
C ALA A 68 -5.33 41.06 2.76
N TYR A 69 -5.76 39.91 2.25
CA TYR A 69 -5.32 38.59 2.72
C TYR A 69 -4.29 37.93 1.80
N LYS A 70 -3.82 38.63 0.75
CA LYS A 70 -2.81 38.15 -0.20
C LYS A 70 -1.60 37.45 0.45
N PRO A 71 -0.91 38.04 1.46
CA PRO A 71 0.27 37.40 2.03
C PRO A 71 -0.07 36.11 2.78
N ILE A 72 -1.21 36.05 3.47
CA ILE A 72 -1.64 34.87 4.23
C ILE A 72 -2.06 33.74 3.27
N LEU A 73 -2.86 34.05 2.25
CA LEU A 73 -3.30 33.06 1.26
C LEU A 73 -2.11 32.53 0.44
N THR A 74 -1.13 33.39 0.13
CA THR A 74 0.11 32.97 -0.54
C THR A 74 0.95 32.07 0.36
N ALA A 75 1.08 32.39 1.65
CA ALA A 75 1.80 31.53 2.61
C ALA A 75 1.11 30.17 2.75
N ILE A 76 -0.22 30.14 2.86
CA ILE A 76 -1.00 28.89 2.90
C ILE A 76 -0.77 28.08 1.62
N LYS A 77 -0.88 28.72 0.44
CA LYS A 77 -0.63 28.06 -0.84
C LYS A 77 0.76 27.43 -0.87
N LYS A 78 1.76 28.18 -0.45
CA LYS A 78 3.17 27.76 -0.44
C LYS A 78 3.37 26.53 0.44
N GLU A 79 2.83 26.51 1.67
CA GLU A 79 2.90 25.34 2.56
C GLU A 79 2.28 24.08 1.93
N TYR A 80 1.13 24.21 1.26
CA TYR A 80 0.50 23.08 0.57
C TYR A 80 1.27 22.64 -0.68
N ASP A 81 1.81 23.56 -1.47
CA ASP A 81 2.63 23.25 -2.64
C ASP A 81 3.96 22.59 -2.24
N ASP A 82 4.61 23.08 -1.18
CA ASP A 82 5.83 22.50 -0.61
C ASP A 82 5.55 21.08 -0.06
N PHE A 83 4.39 20.86 0.58
CA PHE A 83 3.97 19.53 1.01
C PHE A 83 3.71 18.57 -0.15
N ILE A 84 3.00 19.01 -1.20
CA ILE A 84 2.68 18.18 -2.36
C ILE A 84 3.94 17.84 -3.16
N THR A 85 4.85 18.80 -3.36
CA THR A 85 6.14 18.56 -4.02
C THR A 85 7.02 17.59 -3.22
N SER A 86 7.05 17.73 -1.89
CA SER A 86 7.72 16.76 -1.00
C SER A 86 7.13 15.36 -1.14
N LEU A 87 5.79 15.23 -1.16
CA LEU A 87 5.11 13.95 -1.35
C LEU A 87 5.47 13.29 -2.70
N LYS A 88 5.46 14.06 -3.80
CA LYS A 88 5.85 13.58 -5.14
C LYS A 88 7.30 13.12 -5.16
N ASN A 89 8.21 13.90 -4.59
CA ASN A 89 9.63 13.54 -4.50
C ASN A 89 9.84 12.24 -3.71
N ASN A 90 9.12 12.06 -2.59
CA ASN A 90 9.18 10.84 -1.79
C ASN A 90 8.69 9.62 -2.57
N GLN A 91 7.59 9.74 -3.31
CA GLN A 91 7.08 8.66 -4.17
C GLN A 91 8.08 8.29 -5.28
N HIS A 92 8.69 9.30 -5.91
CA HIS A 92 9.67 9.10 -6.97
C HIS A 92 10.95 8.43 -6.44
N GLN A 93 11.42 8.83 -5.26
CA GLN A 93 12.56 8.21 -4.58
C GLN A 93 12.26 6.76 -4.18
N ALA A 94 11.04 6.47 -3.70
CA ALA A 94 10.62 5.11 -3.38
C ALA A 94 10.62 4.20 -4.62
N GLN A 95 10.14 4.71 -5.76
CA GLN A 95 10.17 3.98 -7.03
C GLN A 95 11.61 3.74 -7.53
N LEU A 96 12.49 4.75 -7.42
CA LEU A 96 13.90 4.61 -7.79
C LEU A 96 14.63 3.61 -6.89
N ALA A 97 14.38 3.63 -5.58
CA ALA A 97 14.93 2.68 -4.63
C ALA A 97 14.44 1.26 -4.94
N HIS A 98 13.14 1.09 -5.22
CA HIS A 98 12.57 -0.19 -5.63
C HIS A 98 13.15 -0.69 -6.95
N GLY A 99 13.39 0.19 -7.92
CA GLY A 99 14.06 -0.15 -9.18
C GLY A 99 15.49 -0.64 -8.98
N LYS A 100 16.30 0.10 -8.20
CA LYS A 100 17.67 -0.29 -7.85
C LYS A 100 17.74 -1.61 -7.08
N MET A 101 16.83 -1.81 -6.12
CA MET A 101 16.73 -3.08 -5.41
C MET A 101 16.28 -4.21 -6.34
N LYS A 102 15.33 -4.00 -7.25
CA LYS A 102 14.93 -5.03 -8.23
C LYS A 102 16.14 -5.46 -9.07
N THR A 103 16.98 -4.52 -9.52
CA THR A 103 18.22 -4.83 -10.25
C THR A 103 19.27 -5.55 -9.40
N GLN A 104 19.31 -5.29 -8.08
CA GLN A 104 20.20 -6.00 -7.15
C GLN A 104 19.66 -7.38 -6.76
N LEU A 105 18.35 -7.55 -6.59
CA LEU A 105 17.66 -8.81 -6.30
C LEU A 105 17.65 -9.76 -7.51
N THR A 106 17.79 -9.25 -8.73
CA THR A 106 17.97 -10.06 -9.95
C THR A 106 19.40 -10.60 -10.10
N GLN A 107 20.38 -10.11 -9.34
CA GLN A 107 21.69 -10.76 -9.29
C GLN A 107 21.60 -12.03 -8.44
N PRO A 108 22.11 -13.18 -8.92
CA PRO A 108 22.18 -14.40 -8.12
C PRO A 108 22.91 -14.11 -6.81
N THR A 109 22.32 -14.52 -5.68
CA THR A 109 22.87 -14.37 -4.32
C THR A 109 24.30 -14.89 -4.20
N SER A 110 24.68 -15.87 -5.03
CA SER A 110 26.04 -16.38 -5.16
C SER A 110 27.06 -15.32 -5.62
N ILE A 111 26.71 -14.42 -6.55
CA ILE A 111 27.64 -13.42 -7.09
C ILE A 111 27.95 -12.35 -6.04
N MET A 112 26.95 -11.89 -5.29
CA MET A 112 27.16 -10.99 -4.16
C MET A 112 28.04 -11.62 -3.07
N TYR A 113 27.83 -12.91 -2.78
CA TYR A 113 28.68 -13.65 -1.85
C TYR A 113 30.15 -13.70 -2.32
N TYR A 114 30.40 -13.99 -3.60
CA TYR A 114 31.75 -14.03 -4.16
C TYR A 114 32.43 -12.65 -4.18
N GLN A 115 31.69 -11.58 -4.47
CA GLN A 115 32.22 -10.21 -4.43
C GLN A 115 32.61 -9.79 -3.00
N ARG A 116 31.78 -10.10 -2.00
CA ARG A 116 32.09 -9.82 -0.59
C ARG A 116 33.29 -10.65 -0.11
N ARG A 117 33.36 -11.93 -0.48
CA ARG A 117 34.50 -12.83 -0.19
C ARG A 117 35.80 -12.32 -0.82
N ALA A 118 35.74 -11.78 -2.04
CA ALA A 118 36.89 -11.20 -2.72
C ALA A 118 37.43 -9.95 -2.01
N ALA A 119 36.55 -9.05 -1.56
CA ALA A 119 36.94 -7.86 -0.78
C ALA A 119 37.61 -8.24 0.56
N GLN A 120 37.06 -9.22 1.28
CA GLN A 120 37.64 -9.73 2.52
C GLN A 120 39.02 -10.37 2.30
N LEU A 121 39.20 -11.11 1.20
CA LEU A 121 40.51 -11.68 0.83
C LEU A 121 41.53 -10.58 0.49
N GLN A 122 41.11 -9.53 -0.21
CA GLN A 122 41.98 -8.38 -0.52
C GLN A 122 42.44 -7.65 0.75
N GLU A 123 41.55 -7.46 1.73
CA GLU A 123 41.89 -6.84 3.02
C GLU A 123 42.87 -7.71 3.84
N LYS A 124 42.67 -9.03 3.84
CA LYS A 124 43.62 -9.98 4.45
C LYS A 124 44.99 -9.94 3.76
N ILE A 125 45.02 -9.93 2.43
CA ILE A 125 46.28 -9.83 1.66
C ILE A 125 46.99 -8.51 1.96
N ALA A 126 46.27 -7.39 2.04
CA ALA A 126 46.84 -6.09 2.38
C ALA A 126 47.46 -6.10 3.79
N THR A 127 46.81 -6.76 4.74
CA THR A 127 47.31 -6.90 6.11
C THR A 127 48.56 -7.78 6.19
N ILE A 128 48.57 -8.93 5.49
CA ILE A 128 49.75 -9.80 5.40
C ILE A 128 50.94 -9.05 4.76
N ARG A 129 50.69 -8.25 3.72
CA ARG A 129 51.73 -7.45 3.06
C ARG A 129 52.33 -6.39 3.98
N ARG A 130 51.50 -5.71 4.79
CA ARG A 130 51.98 -4.79 5.84
C ARG A 130 52.89 -5.53 6.83
N ASN A 131 52.41 -6.62 7.42
CA ASN A 131 53.19 -7.39 8.39
C ASN A 131 54.50 -7.95 7.80
N THR A 132 54.49 -8.35 6.52
CA THR A 132 55.69 -8.82 5.81
C THR A 132 56.71 -7.69 5.58
N ALA A 133 56.23 -6.47 5.31
CA ALA A 133 57.10 -5.30 5.20
C ALA A 133 57.74 -4.96 6.55
N ASP A 134 56.96 -4.98 7.63
CA ASP A 134 57.45 -4.72 8.99
C ASP A 134 58.51 -5.75 9.41
N LEU A 135 58.25 -7.05 9.19
CA LEU A 135 59.22 -8.13 9.42
C LEU A 135 60.51 -7.94 8.61
N LYS A 136 60.41 -7.50 7.35
CA LYS A 136 61.61 -7.21 6.53
C LYS A 136 62.40 -6.05 7.11
N THR A 137 61.75 -5.00 7.62
CA THR A 137 62.43 -3.88 8.29
C THR A 137 63.10 -4.30 9.60
N ASP A 138 62.50 -5.24 10.33
CA ASP A 138 63.10 -5.81 11.54
C ASP A 138 64.32 -6.68 11.23
N ILE A 139 64.24 -7.50 10.17
CA ILE A 139 65.37 -8.32 9.70
C ILE A 139 66.53 -7.44 9.23
N THR A 140 66.28 -6.35 8.49
CA THR A 140 67.34 -5.43 8.07
C THR A 140 67.95 -4.69 9.26
N ARG A 141 67.15 -4.32 10.27
CA ARG A 141 67.63 -3.73 11.53
C ARG A 141 68.53 -4.71 12.31
N LEU A 142 68.15 -5.97 12.41
CA LEU A 142 68.94 -7.01 13.08
C LEU A 142 70.24 -7.32 12.32
N ARG A 143 70.19 -7.36 10.98
CA ARG A 143 71.36 -7.60 10.13
C ARG A 143 72.33 -6.40 10.13
N GLY A 144 71.81 -5.17 10.25
CA GLY A 144 72.61 -3.95 10.45
C GLY A 144 73.34 -3.92 11.80
N GLY A 145 72.87 -4.67 12.81
CA GLY A 145 73.58 -4.89 14.06
C GLY A 145 74.68 -5.95 14.00
N GLN A 146 74.67 -6.82 12.98
CA GLN A 146 75.64 -7.91 12.81
C GLN A 146 76.81 -7.55 11.88
N ASN A 147 76.70 -6.49 11.08
CA ASN A 147 77.77 -6.06 10.17
C ASN A 147 78.78 -5.09 10.81
N LYS A 148 79.35 -5.51 11.95
CA LYS A 148 80.69 -5.12 12.39
C LYS A 148 81.59 -6.36 12.38
N GLN A 149 81.71 -7.03 11.24
CA GLN A 149 82.88 -7.84 10.92
C GLN A 149 82.93 -8.18 9.43
N GLU A 150 84.04 -7.76 8.84
CA GLU A 150 84.77 -8.30 7.67
C GLU A 150 84.05 -8.24 6.31
N ASP A 151 84.41 -7.33 5.40
CA ASP A 151 85.62 -7.13 4.57
C ASP A 151 85.63 -7.90 3.23
N SER A 152 85.66 -7.12 2.14
CA SER A 152 86.45 -7.33 0.89
C SER A 152 86.18 -8.59 0.03
N GLN A 153 86.16 -8.62 -1.32
CA GLN A 153 86.72 -7.75 -2.36
C GLN A 153 86.15 -8.17 -3.75
N GLN A 154 85.90 -7.16 -4.59
CA GLN A 154 86.09 -6.98 -6.05
C GLN A 154 86.17 -8.17 -7.05
N VAL A 155 85.63 -8.00 -8.28
CA VAL A 155 86.34 -7.47 -9.49
C VAL A 155 85.43 -7.57 -10.74
N GLU A 156 85.54 -6.55 -11.61
CA GLU A 156 84.89 -6.32 -12.92
C GLU A 156 85.48 -7.18 -14.06
N THR A 157 84.75 -7.35 -15.17
CA THR A 157 85.17 -6.87 -16.53
C THR A 157 84.14 -7.22 -17.61
N SER A 158 83.97 -6.30 -18.55
CA SER A 158 83.09 -6.36 -19.71
C SER A 158 83.83 -6.87 -20.95
N GLU A 159 83.18 -7.66 -21.81
CA GLU A 159 83.49 -7.73 -23.24
C GLU A 159 82.20 -7.67 -24.08
N VAL A 160 82.24 -6.81 -25.09
CA VAL A 160 81.15 -6.50 -26.03
C VAL A 160 81.34 -7.34 -27.29
N THR A 161 80.42 -8.26 -27.56
CA THR A 161 80.21 -8.87 -28.88
C THR A 161 78.89 -8.39 -29.46
N VAL A 162 78.97 -7.74 -30.63
CA VAL A 162 77.81 -7.32 -31.43
C VAL A 162 77.09 -8.58 -31.92
N HIS A 163 76.00 -8.94 -31.26
CA HIS A 163 75.07 -9.95 -31.77
C HIS A 163 74.09 -9.30 -32.76
N ILE A 164 74.07 -9.83 -33.99
CA ILE A 164 72.94 -9.68 -34.91
C ILE A 164 71.69 -10.10 -34.14
N GLY A 165 70.77 -9.16 -33.94
CA GLY A 165 69.63 -9.31 -33.06
C GLY A 165 68.74 -10.48 -33.49
N GLN A 166 68.78 -11.57 -32.73
CA GLN A 166 67.73 -12.58 -32.77
C GLN A 166 66.42 -11.91 -32.39
N THR A 167 65.39 -12.06 -33.22
CA THR A 167 64.03 -11.66 -32.85
C THR A 167 63.58 -12.53 -31.67
N PRO A 168 63.24 -11.94 -30.51
CA PRO A 168 62.87 -12.73 -29.34
C PRO A 168 61.66 -13.63 -29.62
N GLY A 169 61.86 -14.95 -29.61
CA GLY A 169 60.78 -15.94 -29.76
C GLY A 169 60.77 -16.73 -31.07
N LEU A 170 61.77 -16.58 -31.95
CA LEU A 170 61.96 -17.43 -33.14
C LEU A 170 63.32 -18.13 -33.09
N THR A 171 63.39 -19.38 -33.57
CA THR A 171 64.66 -20.09 -33.77
C THR A 171 65.35 -19.62 -35.05
N LEU A 172 66.68 -19.81 -35.16
CA LEU A 172 67.50 -19.32 -36.29
C LEU A 172 67.04 -19.87 -37.66
N SER A 173 66.44 -21.06 -37.66
CA SER A 173 65.82 -21.71 -38.82
C SER A 173 64.47 -21.10 -39.21
N GLU A 174 63.70 -20.59 -38.25
CA GLU A 174 62.39 -19.95 -38.49
C GLU A 174 62.56 -18.49 -38.93
N SER A 175 63.64 -17.82 -38.51
CA SER A 175 63.98 -16.45 -38.95
C SER A 175 64.42 -16.33 -40.41
N LEU A 176 64.62 -17.46 -41.11
CA LEU A 176 64.99 -17.51 -42.53
C LEU A 176 63.82 -17.98 -43.41
N ASN A 177 62.67 -18.33 -42.82
CA ASN A 177 61.49 -18.79 -43.55
C ASN A 177 60.44 -17.66 -43.63
N LEU A 178 60.15 -17.21 -44.85
CA LEU A 178 59.19 -16.14 -45.16
C LEU A 178 57.79 -16.41 -44.61
N GLU A 179 57.30 -17.65 -44.69
CA GLU A 179 55.94 -17.99 -44.28
C GLU A 179 55.81 -18.06 -42.74
N CYS A 180 56.89 -18.42 -42.04
CA CYS A 180 56.98 -18.37 -40.58
C CYS A 180 57.05 -16.92 -40.07
N LEU A 181 57.77 -16.05 -40.78
CA LEU A 181 57.87 -14.63 -40.48
C LEU A 181 56.53 -13.91 -40.66
N ASP A 182 55.78 -14.20 -41.74
CA ASP A 182 54.47 -13.59 -41.97
C ASP A 182 53.44 -14.01 -40.90
N LYS A 183 53.40 -15.30 -40.53
CA LYS A 183 52.56 -15.76 -39.41
C LYS A 183 52.95 -15.12 -38.08
N HIS A 184 54.25 -14.93 -37.84
CA HIS A 184 54.71 -14.26 -36.63
C HIS A 184 54.31 -12.78 -36.61
N LEU A 185 54.44 -12.08 -37.74
CA LEU A 185 54.01 -10.70 -37.90
C LEU A 185 52.51 -10.55 -37.67
N GLU A 186 51.69 -11.42 -38.26
CA GLU A 186 50.24 -11.43 -38.04
C GLU A 186 49.88 -11.67 -36.56
N SER A 187 50.59 -12.58 -35.89
CA SER A 187 50.40 -12.83 -34.45
C SER A 187 50.75 -11.60 -33.59
N LEU A 188 51.80 -10.86 -33.96
CA LEU A 188 52.22 -9.64 -33.28
C LEU A 188 51.23 -8.50 -33.52
N GLU A 189 50.72 -8.35 -34.73
CA GLU A 189 49.70 -7.35 -35.06
C GLU A 189 48.38 -7.62 -34.33
N GLN A 190 47.94 -8.87 -34.28
CA GLN A 190 46.76 -9.25 -33.50
C GLN A 190 46.96 -8.98 -32.00
N LYS A 191 48.16 -9.25 -31.46
CA LYS A 191 48.48 -8.97 -30.05
C LYS A 191 48.54 -7.48 -29.77
N ARG A 192 49.11 -6.68 -30.68
CA ARG A 192 49.14 -5.21 -30.62
C ARG A 192 47.72 -4.65 -30.61
N ASN A 193 46.86 -5.10 -31.51
CA ASN A 193 45.48 -4.61 -31.62
C ASN A 193 44.66 -4.95 -30.37
N LYS A 194 44.82 -6.17 -29.82
CA LYS A 194 44.21 -6.56 -28.53
C LYS A 194 44.67 -5.65 -27.39
N LEU A 195 45.95 -5.29 -27.34
CA LEU A 195 46.48 -4.38 -26.31
C LEU A 195 46.00 -2.94 -26.49
N LEU A 196 45.85 -2.47 -27.74
CA LEU A 196 45.34 -1.13 -28.02
C LEU A 196 43.87 -0.99 -27.59
N ILE A 197 43.05 -2.00 -27.88
CA ILE A 197 41.65 -2.06 -27.42
C ILE A 197 41.59 -2.06 -25.89
N LYS A 198 42.40 -2.88 -25.21
CA LYS A 198 42.45 -2.88 -23.74
C LYS A 198 42.89 -1.54 -23.19
N LYS A 199 43.89 -0.88 -23.79
CA LYS A 199 44.37 0.44 -23.35
C LYS A 199 43.26 1.50 -23.43
N THR A 200 42.39 1.46 -24.44
CA THR A 200 41.30 2.42 -24.60
C THR A 200 40.04 2.05 -23.79
N SER A 201 39.78 0.76 -23.54
CA SER A 201 38.59 0.30 -22.81
C SER A 201 38.78 0.16 -21.30
N GLU A 202 39.98 -0.19 -20.82
CA GLU A 202 40.21 -0.61 -19.43
C GLU A 202 41.16 0.31 -18.65
N TYR A 203 41.86 1.24 -19.31
CA TYR A 203 42.87 2.09 -18.66
C TYR A 203 42.65 3.58 -18.90
N VAL A 204 42.78 4.36 -17.84
CA VAL A 204 42.69 5.83 -17.86
C VAL A 204 44.09 6.43 -17.66
N PRO A 205 44.47 7.53 -18.34
CA PRO A 205 45.76 8.17 -18.14
C PRO A 205 46.01 8.55 -16.67
N VAL A 206 47.21 8.25 -16.17
CA VAL A 206 47.62 8.48 -14.76
C VAL A 206 47.42 9.94 -14.33
N ARG A 207 47.54 10.89 -15.26
CA ARG A 207 47.34 12.32 -14.99
C ARG A 207 45.89 12.65 -14.57
N VAL A 208 44.89 11.96 -15.13
CA VAL A 208 43.48 12.13 -14.75
C VAL A 208 43.22 11.59 -13.35
N LYS A 209 43.87 10.47 -13.01
CA LYS A 209 43.81 9.92 -11.65
C LYS A 209 44.38 10.89 -10.62
N LEU A 210 45.54 11.49 -10.90
CA LEU A 210 46.16 12.47 -10.00
C LEU A 210 45.31 13.73 -9.80
N ASP A 211 44.64 14.22 -10.86
CA ASP A 211 43.72 15.35 -10.77
C ASP A 211 42.48 15.02 -9.92
N LEU A 212 41.93 13.82 -10.07
CA LEU A 212 40.81 13.34 -9.25
C LEU A 212 41.21 13.14 -7.78
N ASP A 213 42.40 12.60 -7.52
CA ASP A 213 42.92 12.42 -6.15
C ASP A 213 43.13 13.77 -5.45
N TRP A 214 43.61 14.79 -6.19
CA TRP A 214 43.77 16.15 -5.66
C TRP A 214 42.41 16.81 -5.35
N LYS A 215 41.45 16.71 -6.28
CA LYS A 215 40.06 17.19 -6.07
C LYS A 215 39.39 16.49 -4.89
N MET A 216 39.57 15.17 -4.77
CA MET A 216 39.05 14.38 -3.66
C MET A 216 39.61 14.88 -2.33
N LYS A 217 40.91 15.19 -2.26
CA LYS A 217 41.55 15.71 -1.05
C LYS A 217 40.97 17.06 -0.61
N ILE A 218 40.72 17.96 -1.56
CA ILE A 218 40.11 19.27 -1.26
C ILE A 218 38.67 19.12 -0.76
N ILE A 219 37.89 18.26 -1.41
CA ILE A 219 36.49 18.03 -1.00
C ILE A 219 36.44 17.41 0.41
N LEU A 220 37.37 16.49 0.71
CA LEU A 220 37.45 15.89 2.05
C LEU A 220 37.82 16.91 3.12
N SER A 221 38.77 17.83 2.86
CA SER A 221 39.10 18.87 3.84
C SER A 221 37.93 19.83 4.07
N GLN A 222 37.24 20.24 3.00
CA GLN A 222 36.03 21.07 3.11
C GLN A 222 34.92 20.37 3.90
N ARG A 223 34.73 19.06 3.70
CA ARG A 223 33.78 18.26 4.48
C ARG A 223 34.13 18.29 5.97
N ASP A 224 35.40 18.11 6.31
CA ASP A 224 35.84 18.05 7.71
C ASP A 224 35.70 19.42 8.39
N GLU A 225 36.00 20.51 7.68
CA GLU A 225 35.76 21.88 8.15
C GLU A 225 34.26 22.13 8.40
N LEU A 226 33.40 21.77 7.46
CA LEU A 226 31.94 21.93 7.59
C LEU A 226 31.36 21.04 8.69
N SER A 227 31.91 19.83 8.89
CA SER A 227 31.51 18.95 10.00
C SER A 227 31.83 19.61 11.34
N ALA A 228 33.03 20.16 11.50
CA ALA A 228 33.42 20.86 12.72
C ALA A 228 32.58 22.12 12.97
N GLU A 229 32.16 22.82 11.91
CA GLU A 229 31.23 23.95 12.02
C GLU A 229 29.82 23.48 12.43
N ASN A 230 29.33 22.39 11.84
CA ASN A 230 28.03 21.83 12.17
C ASN A 230 27.96 21.36 13.63
N ASP A 231 29.02 20.73 14.14
CA ASP A 231 29.10 20.29 15.54
C ASP A 231 29.02 21.49 16.50
N LYS A 232 29.68 22.61 16.16
CA LYS A 232 29.58 23.88 16.91
C LYS A 232 28.16 24.44 16.87
N LEU A 233 27.50 24.43 15.72
CA LEU A 233 26.13 24.91 15.56
C LEU A 233 25.12 24.05 16.32
N LEU A 234 25.28 22.72 16.30
CA LEU A 234 24.47 21.78 17.06
C LEU A 234 24.62 22.00 18.57
N LEU A 235 25.85 22.20 19.05
CA LEU A 235 26.10 22.55 20.44
C LEU A 235 25.39 23.86 20.80
N TRP A 236 25.51 24.88 19.97
CA TRP A 236 24.86 26.17 20.19
C TRP A 236 23.33 26.05 20.21
N ASN A 237 22.74 25.26 19.32
CA ASN A 237 21.31 25.00 19.30
C ASN A 237 20.83 24.25 20.56
N LYS A 238 21.58 23.24 21.03
CA LYS A 238 21.29 22.57 22.31
C LYS A 238 21.31 23.56 23.48
N GLN A 239 22.31 24.44 23.52
CA GLN A 239 22.42 25.48 24.54
C GLN A 239 21.23 26.45 24.52
N LEU A 240 20.83 26.93 23.34
CA LEU A 240 19.69 27.82 23.16
C LEU A 240 18.36 27.16 23.52
N THR A 241 18.18 25.90 23.14
CA THR A 241 16.97 25.12 23.46
C THR A 241 16.84 24.91 24.96
N TYR A 242 17.92 24.53 25.63
CA TYR A 242 17.96 24.41 27.08
C TYR A 242 17.59 25.73 27.79
N LEU A 243 18.13 26.87 27.31
CA LEU A 243 17.78 28.19 27.85
C LEU A 243 16.31 28.53 27.63
N LYS A 244 15.77 28.23 26.44
CA LYS A 244 14.35 28.42 26.12
C LYS A 244 13.45 27.61 27.06
N GLU A 245 13.79 26.36 27.31
CA GLU A 245 13.07 25.50 28.25
C GLU A 245 13.15 26.01 29.69
N ALA A 246 14.33 26.46 30.13
CA ALA A 246 14.52 27.04 31.45
C ALA A 246 13.70 28.33 31.64
N LEU A 247 13.63 29.18 30.61
CA LEU A 247 12.77 30.35 30.59
C LEU A 247 11.28 29.98 30.64
N GLY A 248 10.85 28.96 29.91
CA GLY A 248 9.48 28.44 29.98
C GLY A 248 9.13 27.89 31.37
N ARG A 249 10.04 27.15 32.02
CA ARG A 249 9.88 26.69 33.41
C ARG A 249 9.74 27.86 34.38
N TRP A 250 10.52 28.92 34.19
CA TRP A 250 10.45 30.11 35.03
C TRP A 250 9.14 30.88 34.86
N GLU A 251 8.68 31.06 33.62
CA GLU A 251 7.41 31.70 33.31
C GLU A 251 6.24 30.94 33.95
N ASN A 252 6.23 29.62 33.84
CA ASN A 252 5.23 28.73 34.44
C ASN A 252 5.31 28.69 35.99
N SER A 253 6.45 29.01 36.59
CA SER A 253 6.62 29.04 38.05
C SER A 253 6.02 30.29 38.72
N GLY A 254 5.48 31.22 37.94
CA GLY A 254 4.94 32.49 38.44
C GLY A 254 6.03 33.50 38.82
N ARG A 255 7.20 33.42 38.17
CA ARG A 255 8.33 34.37 38.32
C ARG A 255 8.85 34.49 39.77
N ARG A 256 8.91 33.38 40.51
CA ARG A 256 9.33 33.33 41.93
C ARG A 256 10.77 33.81 42.19
N THR A 257 11.66 33.71 41.21
CA THR A 257 13.04 34.22 41.27
C THR A 257 13.24 35.37 40.29
N THR A 258 14.10 36.34 40.59
CA THR A 258 14.43 37.42 39.66
C THR A 258 15.19 36.87 38.44
N LEU A 259 14.81 37.33 37.24
CA LEU A 259 15.35 36.89 35.95
C LEU A 259 16.90 36.89 35.89
N PRO A 260 17.62 37.88 36.44
CA PRO A 260 19.09 37.88 36.42
C PRO A 260 19.71 36.75 37.24
N LYS A 261 19.06 36.33 38.34
CA LYS A 261 19.54 35.26 39.21
C LYS A 261 19.33 33.88 38.58
N LEU A 262 18.23 33.71 37.83
CA LEU A 262 17.98 32.53 37.01
C LEU A 262 18.98 32.46 35.85
N LEU A 263 19.10 33.53 35.05
CA LEU A 263 20.00 33.58 33.91
C LEU A 263 21.46 33.33 34.31
N SER A 264 21.93 33.88 35.44
CA SER A 264 23.28 33.61 35.92
C SER A 264 23.51 32.17 36.40
N SER A 265 22.47 31.50 36.89
CA SER A 265 22.52 30.07 37.23
C SER A 265 22.52 29.20 35.97
N GLU A 266 21.58 29.44 35.05
CA GLU A 266 21.42 28.65 33.83
C GLU A 266 22.57 28.87 32.84
N LEU A 267 23.12 30.08 32.75
CA LEU A 267 24.29 30.36 31.92
C LEU A 267 25.53 29.61 32.43
N LYS A 268 25.68 29.46 33.75
CA LYS A 268 26.73 28.60 34.33
C LYS A 268 26.52 27.11 34.02
N HIS A 269 25.29 26.67 33.78
CA HIS A 269 25.00 25.30 33.31
C HIS A 269 25.28 25.16 31.80
N VAL A 270 24.91 26.16 31.00
CA VAL A 270 25.20 26.22 29.57
C VAL A 270 26.72 26.23 29.30
N SER A 271 27.50 26.99 30.06
CA SER A 271 28.97 27.01 29.93
C SER A 271 29.63 25.68 30.35
N ARG A 272 28.93 24.85 31.13
CA ARG A 272 29.36 23.51 31.53
C ARG A 272 28.92 22.41 30.54
N MET A 273 27.99 22.71 29.63
CA MET A 273 27.70 21.87 28.48
C MET A 273 28.82 22.01 27.45
N ARG A 274 29.96 21.37 27.72
CA ARG A 274 31.05 21.18 26.77
C ARG A 274 31.07 19.71 26.36
N GLU A 275 31.22 19.48 25.06
CA GLU A 275 31.33 18.20 24.34
C GLU A 275 31.49 16.99 25.27
N LEU A 276 30.36 16.40 25.64
CA LEU A 276 30.34 15.09 26.28
C LEU A 276 29.85 14.10 25.22
N GLU A 277 30.79 13.22 24.89
CA GLU A 277 30.64 12.05 24.06
C GLU A 277 29.47 11.16 24.53
N ASN A 278 28.72 10.68 23.54
CA ASN A 278 28.37 9.27 23.42
C ASN A 278 27.64 8.61 24.60
N ASP A 279 26.46 9.09 24.96
CA ASP A 279 25.49 8.28 25.70
C ASP A 279 24.32 7.86 24.79
N GLN A 280 24.37 6.58 24.43
CA GLN A 280 23.21 5.78 24.08
C GLN A 280 22.16 5.94 25.18
N THR A 281 21.02 6.56 24.87
CA THR A 281 19.67 6.19 25.35
C THR A 281 18.68 7.28 24.94
N GLY A 282 17.57 6.89 24.34
CA GLY A 282 16.44 7.80 24.12
C GLY A 282 15.85 7.72 22.72
N PHE A 283 15.18 6.61 22.43
CA PHE A 283 14.04 6.64 21.52
C PHE A 283 13.02 7.65 22.07
N GLN A 284 12.79 8.76 21.36
CA GLN A 284 11.48 9.41 21.29
C GLN A 284 11.40 10.24 20.00
N THR A 285 10.30 10.02 19.31
CA THR A 285 9.75 10.64 18.11
C THR A 285 9.65 12.17 18.17
N SER A 286 10.15 12.88 17.15
CA SER A 286 9.44 14.04 16.58
C SER A 286 9.96 14.36 15.18
N ALA A 287 9.01 14.50 14.27
CA ALA A 287 9.20 14.93 12.90
C ALA A 287 9.66 16.40 12.82
N LEU A 288 10.68 16.63 11.98
CA LEU A 288 10.90 17.78 11.07
C LEU A 288 12.40 17.94 10.85
N GLU A 289 12.90 17.48 9.69
CA GLU A 289 14.09 18.06 9.06
C GLU A 289 13.89 18.10 7.55
N PRO A 290 14.01 19.27 6.89
CA PRO A 290 14.33 19.35 5.48
C PRO A 290 15.82 19.70 5.29
N ASP A 291 16.44 18.89 4.43
CA ASP A 291 17.79 18.97 3.85
C ASP A 291 18.99 18.63 4.76
N ASP A 292 19.03 17.35 5.16
CA ASP A 292 20.09 16.69 5.92
C ASP A 292 20.95 15.76 5.02
N PRO A 293 22.28 15.58 5.25
CA PRO A 293 23.18 14.53 4.72
C PRO A 293 22.70 13.05 4.82
N GLY A 294 21.41 12.82 5.05
CA GLY A 294 20.73 11.55 5.20
C GLY A 294 20.73 10.65 3.96
N LYS A 295 20.81 11.15 2.71
CA LYS A 295 20.68 10.27 1.52
C LYS A 295 21.73 9.13 1.43
N ILE A 296 22.95 9.36 1.92
CA ILE A 296 24.01 8.33 1.97
C ILE A 296 23.86 7.45 3.22
N LYS A 297 23.49 8.04 4.37
CA LYS A 297 23.24 7.29 5.61
C LYS A 297 21.97 6.42 5.52
N GLU A 298 20.99 6.84 4.75
CA GLU A 298 19.72 6.19 4.53
C GLU A 298 19.84 5.00 3.58
N SER A 299 20.59 5.14 2.49
CA SER A 299 20.95 4.00 1.64
C SER A 299 21.79 2.97 2.41
N THR A 300 22.72 3.41 3.26
CA THR A 300 23.48 2.54 4.16
C THR A 300 22.58 1.86 5.20
N ARG A 301 21.62 2.60 5.78
CA ARG A 301 20.65 2.08 6.75
C ARG A 301 19.70 1.07 6.10
N LEU A 302 19.24 1.31 4.88
CA LEU A 302 18.42 0.37 4.11
C LEU A 302 19.21 -0.90 3.78
N ALA A 303 20.46 -0.76 3.34
CA ALA A 303 21.35 -1.90 3.10
C ALA A 303 21.53 -2.74 4.37
N PHE A 304 21.76 -2.11 5.52
CA PHE A 304 21.86 -2.79 6.81
C PHE A 304 20.60 -3.62 7.15
N TYR A 305 19.39 -3.09 6.92
CA TYR A 305 18.16 -3.85 7.17
C TYR A 305 18.04 -5.08 6.28
N VAL A 306 18.43 -4.96 5.01
CA VAL A 306 18.42 -6.06 4.04
C VAL A 306 19.47 -7.11 4.40
N GLU A 307 20.71 -6.70 4.69
CA GLU A 307 21.79 -7.60 5.11
C GLU A 307 21.41 -8.35 6.39
N ARG A 308 20.92 -7.63 7.40
CA ARG A 308 20.50 -8.23 8.66
C ARG A 308 19.36 -9.23 8.47
N PHE A 309 18.40 -8.92 7.60
CA PHE A 309 17.33 -9.87 7.26
C PHE A 309 17.88 -11.14 6.61
N ILE A 310 18.81 -11.02 5.66
CA ILE A 310 19.42 -12.17 4.99
C ILE A 310 20.20 -13.03 6.00
N GLU A 311 21.01 -12.42 6.86
CA GLU A 311 21.77 -13.12 7.92
C GLU A 311 20.85 -13.93 8.84
N LEU A 312 19.77 -13.32 9.33
CA LEU A 312 18.80 -13.99 10.21
C LEU A 312 18.06 -15.11 9.49
N PHE A 313 17.71 -14.91 8.22
CA PHE A 313 17.02 -15.90 7.40
C PHE A 313 17.90 -17.11 7.09
N GLU A 314 19.19 -16.89 6.81
CA GLU A 314 20.19 -17.95 6.61
C GLU A 314 20.50 -18.70 7.92
N ALA A 315 20.47 -18.01 9.05
CA ALA A 315 20.62 -18.59 10.38
C ALA A 315 19.37 -19.37 10.86
N ALA A 316 18.31 -19.45 10.05
CA ALA A 316 17.01 -20.04 10.38
C ALA A 316 16.29 -19.40 11.60
N ASP A 317 16.69 -18.20 12.01
CA ASP A 317 15.98 -17.41 13.02
C ASP A 317 14.83 -16.63 12.36
N TYR A 318 13.77 -17.36 12.02
CA TYR A 318 12.65 -16.83 11.27
C TYR A 318 11.79 -15.84 12.05
N GLU A 319 11.76 -15.93 13.39
CA GLU A 319 10.99 -15.00 14.22
C GLU A 319 11.62 -13.61 14.22
N THR A 320 12.93 -13.53 14.47
CA THR A 320 13.65 -12.25 14.42
C THR A 320 13.72 -11.72 12.99
N ALA A 321 13.90 -12.58 11.98
CA ALA A 321 13.85 -12.18 10.58
C ALA A 321 12.49 -11.58 10.20
N ALA A 322 11.39 -12.19 10.64
CA ALA A 322 10.04 -11.70 10.44
C ALA A 322 9.83 -10.32 11.07
N PHE A 323 10.27 -10.14 12.32
CA PHE A 323 10.18 -8.85 13.00
C PHE A 323 10.98 -7.77 12.26
N GLN A 324 12.24 -8.06 11.92
CA GLN A 324 13.15 -7.15 11.19
C GLN A 324 12.59 -6.71 9.84
N ALA A 325 12.05 -7.65 9.06
CA ALA A 325 11.38 -7.35 7.79
C ALA A 325 10.13 -6.48 8.03
N SER A 326 9.39 -6.77 9.11
CA SER A 326 8.20 -6.00 9.44
C SER A 326 8.53 -4.57 9.89
N ILE A 327 9.67 -4.27 10.51
CA ILE A 327 10.03 -2.90 10.92
C ILE A 327 10.87 -2.15 9.88
N SER A 328 11.06 -2.70 8.67
CA SER A 328 11.93 -2.10 7.66
C SER A 328 11.49 -0.67 7.28
N PRO A 329 12.42 0.30 7.18
CA PRO A 329 12.12 1.66 6.73
C PRO A 329 11.44 1.66 5.37
N TYR A 330 10.47 2.55 5.19
CA TYR A 330 9.63 2.65 3.97
C TYR A 330 8.90 1.36 3.56
N GLY A 331 8.89 0.33 4.42
CA GLY A 331 8.32 -0.96 4.08
C GLY A 331 9.09 -1.70 2.99
N VAL A 332 10.39 -1.44 2.80
CA VAL A 332 11.21 -2.07 1.75
C VAL A 332 11.14 -3.60 1.79
N LEU A 333 11.13 -4.20 2.98
CA LEU A 333 10.99 -5.66 3.17
C LEU A 333 9.54 -6.11 3.38
N ARG A 334 8.57 -5.20 3.39
CA ARG A 334 7.13 -5.50 3.49
C ARG A 334 6.53 -5.72 2.10
N ASN A 335 7.08 -6.67 1.37
CA ASN A 335 6.69 -6.96 0.00
C ASN A 335 6.35 -8.46 -0.21
N ILE A 336 5.69 -8.75 -1.33
CA ILE A 336 5.23 -10.12 -1.64
C ILE A 336 6.40 -11.10 -1.83
N GLY A 337 7.55 -10.65 -2.35
CA GLY A 337 8.71 -11.52 -2.54
C GLY A 337 9.29 -12.02 -1.22
N VAL A 338 9.32 -11.18 -0.18
CA VAL A 338 9.71 -11.60 1.17
C VAL A 338 8.68 -12.57 1.76
N MET A 339 7.39 -12.33 1.53
CA MET A 339 6.32 -13.24 1.94
C MET A 339 6.46 -14.63 1.28
N GLU A 340 6.78 -14.69 -0.01
CA GLU A 340 7.03 -15.93 -0.75
C GLU A 340 8.25 -16.68 -0.22
N LYS A 341 9.32 -15.97 0.18
CA LYS A 341 10.47 -16.61 0.85
C LYS A 341 10.05 -17.33 2.12
N PHE A 342 9.24 -16.68 2.96
CA PHE A 342 8.71 -17.31 4.18
C PHE A 342 7.76 -18.47 3.90
N LYS A 343 6.96 -18.38 2.83
CA LYS A 343 6.03 -19.43 2.39
C LYS A 343 6.74 -20.72 1.96
N ASN A 344 7.91 -20.59 1.34
CA ASN A 344 8.68 -21.72 0.82
C ASN A 344 9.41 -22.53 1.92
N ILE A 345 9.40 -22.06 3.17
CA ILE A 345 9.98 -22.80 4.29
C ILE A 345 9.01 -23.88 4.75
N THR A 346 9.45 -25.13 4.69
CA THR A 346 8.72 -26.25 5.30
C THR A 346 9.15 -26.42 6.74
N VAL A 347 8.19 -26.64 7.64
CA VAL A 347 8.44 -26.73 9.09
C VAL A 347 8.02 -28.10 9.61
N HIS A 348 8.74 -28.62 10.59
CA HIS A 348 8.38 -29.84 11.30
C HIS A 348 7.05 -29.70 12.05
N LYS A 349 6.30 -30.80 12.17
CA LYS A 349 4.97 -30.83 12.81
C LYS A 349 5.05 -30.25 14.24
N GLY A 350 4.31 -29.18 14.49
CA GLY A 350 4.14 -28.55 15.82
C GLY A 350 4.76 -27.16 15.98
N ALA A 351 5.72 -26.77 15.14
CA ALA A 351 6.28 -25.40 15.19
C ALA A 351 5.43 -24.42 14.36
N VAL A 352 5.40 -23.15 14.82
CA VAL A 352 4.63 -22.08 14.17
C VAL A 352 5.23 -21.78 12.80
N PRO A 353 4.45 -21.80 11.71
CA PRO A 353 5.00 -21.56 10.39
C PRO A 353 5.60 -20.14 10.26
N PRO A 354 6.81 -19.98 9.68
CA PRO A 354 7.47 -18.69 9.48
C PRO A 354 6.61 -17.63 8.79
N LEU A 355 5.80 -18.03 7.81
CA LEU A 355 4.87 -17.13 7.13
C LEU A 355 3.84 -16.52 8.10
N LEU A 356 3.36 -17.30 9.08
CA LEU A 356 2.42 -16.80 10.08
C LEU A 356 3.11 -15.82 11.05
N LEU A 357 4.36 -16.10 11.45
CA LEU A 357 5.18 -15.19 12.26
C LEU A 357 5.40 -13.85 11.54
N PHE A 358 5.71 -13.91 10.24
CA PHE A 358 5.84 -12.73 9.40
C PHE A 358 4.52 -11.95 9.30
N PHE A 359 3.40 -12.62 9.03
CA PHE A 359 2.10 -11.97 8.93
C PHE A 359 1.68 -11.33 10.26
N ARG A 360 1.89 -12.00 11.40
CA ARG A 360 1.66 -11.43 12.74
C ARG A 360 2.52 -10.19 12.99
N SER A 361 3.80 -10.26 12.65
CA SER A 361 4.72 -9.13 12.78
C SER A 361 4.29 -7.95 11.93
N LEU A 362 3.85 -8.17 10.68
CA LEU A 362 3.30 -7.12 9.82
C LEU A 362 2.04 -6.48 10.40
N MET A 363 1.12 -7.28 10.94
CA MET A 363 -0.08 -6.73 11.60
C MET A 363 0.29 -5.80 12.76
N ASN A 364 1.30 -6.16 13.55
CA ASN A 364 1.72 -5.34 14.70
C ASN A 364 2.49 -4.08 14.30
N SER A 365 3.33 -4.15 13.26
CA SER A 365 4.24 -3.05 12.88
C SER A 365 3.74 -2.14 11.76
N ALA A 366 2.64 -2.48 11.08
CA ALA A 366 2.05 -1.61 10.07
C ALA A 366 1.67 -0.24 10.68
N PRO A 367 2.08 0.91 10.11
CA PRO A 367 1.65 2.21 10.58
C PRO A 367 0.14 2.38 10.35
N ALA A 368 -0.53 3.05 11.29
CA ALA A 368 -1.95 3.34 11.17
C ALA A 368 -2.23 4.12 9.86
N GLY A 369 -3.27 3.70 9.12
CA GLY A 369 -3.68 4.35 7.87
C GLY A 369 -2.94 3.91 6.60
N LYS A 370 -1.96 2.98 6.69
CA LYS A 370 -1.35 2.36 5.50
C LYS A 370 -1.59 0.84 5.52
N PRO A 371 -2.65 0.35 4.86
CA PRO A 371 -2.95 -1.07 4.82
C PRO A 371 -1.88 -1.84 4.02
N LEU A 372 -1.75 -3.14 4.30
CA LEU A 372 -0.92 -4.03 3.51
C LEU A 372 -1.47 -4.16 2.08
N PRO A 373 -0.60 -4.22 1.06
CA PRO A 373 -1.04 -4.41 -0.33
C PRO A 373 -2.01 -5.58 -0.49
N GLU A 374 -2.97 -5.45 -1.41
CA GLU A 374 -4.07 -6.41 -1.59
C GLU A 374 -3.59 -7.87 -1.70
N LYS A 375 -2.57 -8.13 -2.54
CA LYS A 375 -2.01 -9.49 -2.71
C LYS A 375 -1.48 -10.08 -1.39
N MET A 376 -0.80 -9.26 -0.58
CA MET A 376 -0.28 -9.69 0.72
C MET A 376 -1.39 -9.86 1.75
N SER A 377 -2.41 -9.01 1.72
CA SER A 377 -3.59 -9.12 2.57
C SER A 377 -4.32 -10.45 2.31
N LYS A 378 -4.58 -10.78 1.03
CA LYS A 378 -5.22 -12.03 0.63
C LYS A 378 -4.40 -13.26 1.03
N GLU A 379 -3.10 -13.27 0.73
CA GLU A 379 -2.26 -14.43 1.02
C GLU A 379 -2.05 -14.63 2.53
N GLY A 380 -1.85 -13.53 3.27
CA GLY A 380 -1.71 -13.57 4.72
C GLY A 380 -2.97 -14.06 5.43
N VAL A 381 -4.15 -13.56 5.02
CA VAL A 381 -5.45 -14.04 5.56
C VAL A 381 -5.69 -15.49 5.20
N ARG A 382 -5.42 -15.91 3.95
CA ARG A 382 -5.59 -17.30 3.51
C ARG A 382 -4.77 -18.24 4.37
N PHE A 383 -3.54 -17.85 4.65
CA PHE A 383 -2.64 -18.64 5.46
C PHE A 383 -3.05 -18.66 6.93
N ALA A 384 -3.41 -17.50 7.50
CA ALA A 384 -3.89 -17.41 8.88
C ALA A 384 -5.14 -18.27 9.11
N LEU A 385 -6.11 -18.24 8.20
CA LEU A 385 -7.34 -19.03 8.28
C LEU A 385 -7.05 -20.53 8.17
N ARG A 386 -6.20 -20.98 7.24
CA ARG A 386 -5.80 -22.40 7.12
C ARG A 386 -5.19 -22.97 8.41
N HIS A 387 -4.54 -22.13 9.21
CA HIS A 387 -3.95 -22.50 10.49
C HIS A 387 -4.86 -22.17 11.70
N GLY A 388 -6.12 -21.77 11.48
CA GLY A 388 -7.09 -21.51 12.55
C GLY A 388 -6.93 -20.19 13.30
N HIS A 389 -6.07 -19.27 12.82
CA HIS A 389 -5.80 -17.99 13.48
C HIS A 389 -6.79 -16.89 13.07
N VAL A 390 -8.08 -17.11 13.37
CA VAL A 390 -9.16 -16.15 13.06
C VAL A 390 -8.98 -14.83 13.83
N GLU A 391 -8.45 -14.87 15.05
CA GLU A 391 -8.17 -13.67 15.86
C GLU A 391 -7.21 -12.70 15.16
N LEU A 392 -6.23 -13.22 14.42
CA LEU A 392 -5.28 -12.40 13.67
C LEU A 392 -5.98 -11.68 12.50
N VAL A 393 -6.91 -12.36 11.84
CA VAL A 393 -7.74 -11.76 10.78
C VAL A 393 -8.68 -10.72 11.36
N MET A 394 -9.32 -11.01 12.50
CA MET A 394 -10.17 -10.05 13.23
C MET A 394 -9.39 -8.78 13.58
N PHE A 395 -8.18 -8.93 14.10
CA PHE A 395 -7.29 -7.80 14.41
C PHE A 395 -6.95 -7.00 13.14
N GLY A 396 -6.56 -7.67 12.05
CA GLY A 396 -6.21 -7.01 10.79
C GLY A 396 -7.37 -6.22 10.17
N VAL A 397 -8.58 -6.78 10.19
CA VAL A 397 -9.80 -6.14 9.68
C VAL A 397 -10.24 -4.98 10.57
N SER A 398 -10.35 -5.20 11.88
CA SER A 398 -10.83 -4.17 12.83
C SER A 398 -9.92 -2.95 12.92
N GLN A 399 -8.61 -3.13 12.68
CA GLN A 399 -7.63 -2.05 12.69
C GLN A 399 -7.37 -1.44 11.30
N HIS A 400 -8.13 -1.85 10.26
CA HIS A 400 -7.95 -1.40 8.88
C HIS A 400 -6.50 -1.56 8.38
N ARG A 401 -5.83 -2.65 8.77
CA ARG A 401 -4.43 -2.96 8.42
C ARG A 401 -4.32 -3.80 7.15
N LEU A 402 -5.44 -4.30 6.65
CA LEU A 402 -5.56 -5.09 5.42
C LEU A 402 -6.22 -4.23 4.35
N THR A 403 -5.76 -4.35 3.11
CA THR A 403 -6.50 -3.80 1.97
C THR A 403 -7.70 -4.70 1.72
N PHE A 404 -8.90 -4.11 1.79
CA PHE A 404 -10.15 -4.81 1.56
C PHE A 404 -10.40 -4.99 0.07
N SER A 405 -10.79 -6.21 -0.31
CA SER A 405 -11.26 -6.55 -1.64
C SER A 405 -12.37 -7.59 -1.54
N GLU A 406 -13.17 -7.72 -2.59
CA GLU A 406 -14.26 -8.70 -2.65
C GLU A 406 -13.73 -10.13 -2.44
N GLU A 407 -12.61 -10.47 -3.10
CA GLU A 407 -11.95 -11.77 -2.93
C GLU A 407 -11.50 -12.05 -1.50
N LEU A 408 -11.10 -11.01 -0.75
CA LEU A 408 -10.75 -11.14 0.66
C LEU A 408 -11.98 -11.48 1.50
N GLY A 409 -13.11 -10.85 1.21
CA GLY A 409 -14.40 -11.17 1.84
C GLY A 409 -14.83 -12.61 1.54
N ASP A 410 -14.71 -13.04 0.27
CA ASP A 410 -15.06 -14.38 -0.17
C ASP A 410 -14.21 -15.46 0.53
N LEU A 411 -12.92 -15.17 0.73
CA LEU A 411 -12.01 -16.03 1.45
C LEU A 411 -12.40 -16.21 2.93
N ILE A 412 -12.82 -15.13 3.59
CA ILE A 412 -13.28 -15.18 4.99
C ILE A 412 -14.64 -15.90 5.08
N CYS A 413 -15.55 -15.62 4.14
CA CYS A 413 -16.88 -16.22 4.08
C CYS A 413 -16.82 -17.73 3.80
N SER A 414 -15.98 -18.16 2.84
CA SER A 414 -15.77 -19.59 2.54
C SER A 414 -15.12 -20.35 3.69
N TYR A 415 -14.30 -19.71 4.51
CA TYR A 415 -13.79 -20.35 5.72
C TYR A 415 -14.87 -20.58 6.79
N ALA A 416 -15.85 -19.65 6.87
CA ALA A 416 -16.95 -19.73 7.81
C ALA A 416 -17.77 -21.01 7.62
N THR A 417 -18.08 -21.39 6.38
CA THR A 417 -18.92 -22.56 6.07
C THR A 417 -18.34 -23.88 6.57
N GLY A 418 -17.02 -23.99 6.74
CA GLY A 418 -16.35 -25.18 7.25
C GLY A 418 -16.15 -25.23 8.77
N HIS A 419 -16.42 -24.14 9.52
CA HIS A 419 -15.99 -24.01 10.92
C HIS A 419 -17.08 -23.41 11.83
N LEU A 420 -17.97 -24.28 12.34
CA LEU A 420 -19.12 -23.95 13.19
C LEU A 420 -18.83 -22.96 14.34
N ARG A 421 -17.67 -23.08 15.00
CA ARG A 421 -17.34 -22.22 16.17
C ARG A 421 -17.00 -20.78 15.80
N THR A 422 -16.59 -20.52 14.55
CA THR A 422 -16.13 -19.21 14.09
C THR A 422 -17.03 -18.61 13.02
N VAL A 423 -18.16 -19.26 12.68
CA VAL A 423 -19.10 -18.83 11.63
C VAL A 423 -19.49 -17.37 11.81
N ASP A 424 -20.06 -17.04 12.96
CA ASP A 424 -20.58 -15.69 13.23
C ASP A 424 -19.49 -14.62 13.13
N THR A 425 -18.29 -14.93 13.65
CA THR A 425 -17.15 -14.02 13.59
C THR A 425 -16.68 -13.81 12.17
N CYS A 426 -16.49 -14.89 11.40
CA CYS A 426 -16.04 -14.82 10.02
C CYS A 426 -17.08 -14.11 9.13
N LEU A 427 -18.36 -14.40 9.28
CA LEU A 427 -19.42 -13.70 8.54
C LEU A 427 -19.51 -12.22 8.92
N ALA A 428 -19.31 -11.85 10.19
CA ALA A 428 -19.27 -10.45 10.61
C ALA A 428 -18.05 -9.72 10.00
N LEU A 429 -16.89 -10.37 9.94
CA LEU A 429 -15.69 -9.82 9.32
C LEU A 429 -15.87 -9.69 7.79
N ALA A 430 -16.44 -10.70 7.14
CA ALA A 430 -16.75 -10.66 5.71
C ALA A 430 -17.72 -9.52 5.39
N GLN A 431 -18.77 -9.34 6.19
CA GLN A 431 -19.70 -8.22 6.08
C GLN A 431 -18.96 -6.87 6.11
N ILE A 432 -18.05 -6.65 7.07
CA ILE A 432 -17.26 -5.40 7.16
C ILE A 432 -16.45 -5.17 5.88
N VAL A 433 -15.80 -6.22 5.37
CA VAL A 433 -14.99 -6.15 4.14
C VAL A 433 -15.87 -5.82 2.94
N TYR A 434 -16.98 -6.55 2.73
CA TYR A 434 -17.89 -6.31 1.61
C TYR A 434 -18.51 -4.91 1.63
N THR A 435 -18.96 -4.43 2.80
CA THR A 435 -19.50 -3.07 2.93
C THR A 435 -18.45 -2.02 2.57
N ALA A 436 -17.21 -2.19 2.99
CA ALA A 436 -16.14 -1.27 2.65
C ALA A 436 -15.73 -1.31 1.16
N CYS A 437 -15.96 -2.44 0.49
CA CYS A 437 -15.75 -2.58 -0.96
C CYS A 437 -16.95 -2.14 -1.81
N GLY A 438 -18.08 -1.76 -1.20
CA GLY A 438 -19.31 -1.45 -1.94
C GLY A 438 -20.06 -2.66 -2.51
N VAL A 439 -19.69 -3.89 -2.11
CA VAL A 439 -20.35 -5.13 -2.58
C VAL A 439 -21.56 -5.43 -1.69
N LEU A 440 -22.64 -4.68 -1.89
CA LEU A 440 -23.79 -4.66 -0.98
C LEU A 440 -24.52 -6.01 -0.89
N ARG A 441 -24.73 -6.71 -2.01
CA ARG A 441 -25.42 -8.02 -2.05
C ARG A 441 -24.76 -9.08 -1.16
N LYS A 442 -23.41 -9.14 -1.18
CA LYS A 442 -22.64 -10.10 -0.35
C LYS A 442 -22.61 -9.67 1.12
N ALA A 443 -22.64 -8.37 1.40
CA ALA A 443 -22.77 -7.85 2.76
C ALA A 443 -24.13 -8.22 3.37
N ALA A 444 -25.22 -8.03 2.62
CA ALA A 444 -26.57 -8.41 3.03
C ALA A 444 -26.69 -9.93 3.23
N LEU A 445 -26.18 -10.74 2.28
CA LEU A 445 -26.13 -12.19 2.42
C LEU A 445 -25.38 -12.63 3.69
N SER A 446 -24.27 -11.96 4.02
CA SER A 446 -23.50 -12.25 5.24
C SER A 446 -24.29 -11.93 6.52
N MET A 447 -25.14 -10.90 6.51
CA MET A 447 -26.06 -10.61 7.62
C MET A 447 -27.16 -11.67 7.73
N CYS A 448 -27.77 -12.05 6.61
CA CYS A 448 -28.82 -13.08 6.58
C CYS A 448 -28.31 -14.44 7.07
N ARG A 449 -27.11 -14.86 6.65
CA ARG A 449 -26.46 -16.10 7.13
C ARG A 449 -26.15 -16.10 8.63
N ARG A 450 -26.10 -14.94 9.28
CA ARG A 450 -25.96 -14.77 10.73
C ARG A 450 -27.31 -14.73 11.47
N GLY A 451 -28.42 -14.85 10.75
CA GLY A 451 -29.78 -14.70 11.30
C GLY A 451 -30.18 -13.25 11.58
N LEU A 452 -29.45 -12.26 11.06
CA LEU A 452 -29.76 -10.83 11.26
C LEU A 452 -30.66 -10.29 10.14
N THR A 453 -31.84 -10.88 9.92
CA THR A 453 -32.74 -10.50 8.81
C THR A 453 -33.23 -9.06 8.93
N GLY A 454 -33.72 -8.64 10.10
CA GLY A 454 -34.13 -7.24 10.33
C GLY A 454 -32.98 -6.22 10.16
N GLY A 455 -31.75 -6.61 10.51
CA GLY A 455 -30.56 -5.81 10.28
C GLY A 455 -30.20 -5.70 8.79
N ALA A 456 -30.36 -6.80 8.05
CA ALA A 456 -30.17 -6.84 6.60
C ALA A 456 -31.19 -5.97 5.86
N LEU A 457 -32.47 -5.99 6.26
CA LEU A 457 -33.50 -5.11 5.72
C LEU A 457 -33.14 -3.64 5.93
N GLN A 458 -32.81 -3.25 7.16
CA GLN A 458 -32.42 -1.86 7.44
C GLN A 458 -31.17 -1.45 6.64
N PHE A 459 -30.23 -2.38 6.44
CA PHE A 459 -29.07 -2.16 5.59
C PHE A 459 -29.47 -1.92 4.13
N ILE A 460 -30.37 -2.74 3.58
CA ILE A 460 -30.91 -2.58 2.22
C ILE A 460 -31.60 -1.22 2.07
N TYR A 461 -32.51 -0.85 2.97
CA TYR A 461 -33.21 0.45 2.92
C TYR A 461 -32.28 1.66 2.99
N ASN A 462 -31.17 1.54 3.71
CA ASN A 462 -30.20 2.63 3.83
C ASN A 462 -29.35 2.82 2.55
N HIS A 463 -29.29 1.82 1.67
CA HIS A 463 -28.49 1.85 0.45
C HIS A 463 -29.39 1.86 -0.79
N LYS A 464 -29.64 3.04 -1.35
CA LYS A 464 -30.49 3.23 -2.55
C LYS A 464 -29.99 2.51 -3.81
N GLU A 465 -28.74 2.08 -3.81
CA GLU A 465 -28.10 1.35 -4.92
C GLU A 465 -28.42 -0.15 -4.91
N PHE A 466 -29.09 -0.65 -3.87
CA PHE A 466 -29.45 -2.07 -3.77
C PHE A 466 -30.59 -2.39 -4.74
N THR A 467 -30.34 -3.29 -5.69
CA THR A 467 -31.28 -3.61 -6.77
C THR A 467 -32.14 -4.84 -6.45
N ILE A 468 -33.18 -5.09 -7.24
CA ILE A 468 -34.00 -6.30 -7.15
C ILE A 468 -33.17 -7.54 -7.48
N ASP A 469 -32.27 -7.45 -8.46
CA ASP A 469 -31.34 -8.53 -8.80
C ASP A 469 -30.46 -8.92 -7.61
N ASP A 470 -30.09 -7.96 -6.76
CA ASP A 470 -29.35 -8.22 -5.52
C ASP A 470 -30.21 -8.95 -4.48
N VAL A 471 -31.52 -8.67 -4.40
CA VAL A 471 -32.45 -9.41 -3.53
C VAL A 471 -32.59 -10.85 -4.01
N VAL A 472 -32.80 -11.05 -5.31
CA VAL A 472 -32.88 -12.39 -5.92
C VAL A 472 -31.57 -13.15 -5.71
N PHE A 473 -30.41 -12.49 -5.82
CA PHE A 473 -29.12 -13.09 -5.51
C PHE A 473 -29.06 -13.60 -4.05
N VAL A 474 -29.51 -12.81 -3.08
CA VAL A 474 -29.53 -13.23 -1.67
C VAL A 474 -30.48 -14.42 -1.46
N LEU A 475 -31.65 -14.42 -2.09
CA LEU A 475 -32.63 -15.51 -1.98
C LEU A 475 -32.14 -16.81 -2.64
N LYS A 476 -31.41 -16.72 -3.76
CA LYS A 476 -30.75 -17.88 -4.39
C LYS A 476 -29.71 -18.53 -3.48
N GLU A 477 -28.91 -17.70 -2.82
CA GLU A 477 -27.84 -18.17 -1.91
C GLU A 477 -28.34 -18.60 -0.52
N LEU A 478 -29.51 -18.13 -0.10
CA LEU A 478 -30.17 -18.52 1.14
C LEU A 478 -31.69 -18.63 0.95
N PRO A 479 -32.17 -19.76 0.40
CA PRO A 479 -33.60 -20.03 0.24
C PRO A 479 -34.32 -19.99 1.60
N SER A 480 -35.12 -18.95 1.86
CA SER A 480 -35.82 -18.79 3.15
C SER A 480 -37.14 -18.04 3.00
N VAL A 481 -38.24 -18.73 3.33
CA VAL A 481 -39.60 -18.14 3.32
C VAL A 481 -39.71 -17.02 4.36
N ALA A 482 -39.03 -17.15 5.50
CA ALA A 482 -39.01 -16.12 6.54
C ALA A 482 -38.36 -14.81 6.03
N LEU A 483 -37.25 -14.91 5.29
CA LEU A 483 -36.61 -13.75 4.66
C LEU A 483 -37.52 -13.13 3.59
N LEU A 484 -38.21 -13.96 2.80
CA LEU A 484 -39.14 -13.50 1.77
C LEU A 484 -40.35 -12.75 2.39
N GLN A 485 -40.88 -13.23 3.51
CA GLN A 485 -41.90 -12.53 4.29
C GLN A 485 -41.39 -11.20 4.83
N ASP A 486 -40.18 -11.18 5.37
CA ASP A 486 -39.52 -9.99 5.89
C ASP A 486 -39.32 -8.92 4.79
N LEU A 487 -39.10 -9.33 3.53
CA LEU A 487 -38.95 -8.43 2.37
C LEU A 487 -40.27 -7.86 1.83
N THR A 488 -41.36 -8.63 1.96
CA THR A 488 -42.68 -8.34 1.39
C THR A 488 -43.64 -7.71 2.38
N ARG A 489 -43.39 -7.81 3.69
CA ARG A 489 -44.19 -7.14 4.71
C ARG A 489 -43.61 -5.77 5.09
N PRO A 490 -44.47 -4.78 5.35
CA PRO A 490 -44.02 -3.51 5.91
C PRO A 490 -43.49 -3.72 7.33
N CYS A 491 -42.32 -3.15 7.62
CA CYS A 491 -41.70 -3.23 8.94
C CYS A 491 -41.70 -1.84 9.59
N ASN A 492 -42.56 -1.64 10.61
CA ASN A 492 -42.75 -0.35 11.29
C ASN A 492 -43.13 0.79 10.33
N SER A 493 -42.41 1.91 10.36
CA SER A 493 -42.62 3.09 9.50
C SER A 493 -41.98 2.96 8.11
N VAL A 494 -41.47 1.78 7.75
CA VAL A 494 -40.79 1.54 6.47
C VAL A 494 -41.71 0.67 5.60
N PRO A 495 -42.09 1.15 4.41
CA PRO A 495 -42.92 0.38 3.47
C PRO A 495 -42.18 -0.88 3.02
N ALA A 496 -42.93 -1.91 2.63
CA ALA A 496 -42.37 -3.15 2.07
C ALA A 496 -41.40 -2.84 0.93
N LEU A 497 -40.32 -3.61 0.80
CA LEU A 497 -39.31 -3.38 -0.24
C LEU A 497 -39.89 -3.66 -1.63
N MET A 498 -40.78 -4.66 -1.70
CA MET A 498 -41.45 -5.16 -2.89
C MET A 498 -42.81 -5.73 -2.51
N SER A 499 -43.73 -5.77 -3.46
CA SER A 499 -45.01 -6.44 -3.27
C SER A 499 -44.87 -7.96 -3.45
N VAL A 500 -45.88 -8.70 -2.98
CA VAL A 500 -45.88 -10.16 -3.05
C VAL A 500 -45.99 -10.63 -4.50
N GLY A 501 -46.90 -10.07 -5.30
CA GLY A 501 -47.06 -10.43 -6.70
C GLY A 501 -45.82 -10.11 -7.53
N PHE A 502 -45.15 -8.98 -7.25
CA PHE A 502 -43.92 -8.60 -7.96
C PHE A 502 -42.78 -9.59 -7.73
N ILE A 503 -42.52 -10.00 -6.48
CA ILE A 503 -41.45 -10.97 -6.20
C ILE A 503 -41.81 -12.38 -6.67
N LEU A 504 -43.09 -12.76 -6.61
CA LEU A 504 -43.55 -14.05 -7.12
C LEU A 504 -43.32 -14.17 -8.62
N HIS A 505 -43.65 -13.13 -9.39
CA HIS A 505 -43.39 -13.10 -10.83
C HIS A 505 -41.89 -13.38 -11.13
N TYR A 506 -40.99 -12.70 -10.42
CA TYR A 506 -39.54 -12.93 -10.52
C TYR A 506 -39.06 -14.33 -10.09
N LEU A 507 -39.71 -14.92 -9.07
CA LEU A 507 -39.34 -16.24 -8.55
C LEU A 507 -39.88 -17.38 -9.43
N LEU A 508 -41.01 -17.19 -10.10
CA LEU A 508 -41.63 -18.17 -11.02
C LEU A 508 -40.83 -18.37 -12.31
N ASP A 509 -40.07 -17.37 -12.72
CA ASP A 509 -39.10 -17.41 -13.83
C ASP A 509 -37.71 -17.91 -13.40
N SER A 510 -37.53 -18.24 -12.12
CA SER A 510 -36.28 -18.71 -11.53
C SER A 510 -36.39 -20.16 -11.02
N GLU A 511 -35.26 -20.79 -10.69
CA GLU A 511 -35.20 -22.11 -10.03
C GLU A 511 -35.79 -22.13 -8.59
N LEU A 512 -36.46 -21.05 -8.16
CA LEU A 512 -36.96 -20.84 -6.80
C LEU A 512 -38.50 -20.78 -6.73
N GLU A 513 -39.20 -21.34 -7.73
CA GLU A 513 -40.67 -21.32 -7.81
C GLU A 513 -41.36 -21.89 -6.55
N ASP A 514 -40.80 -22.97 -5.99
CA ASP A 514 -41.30 -23.61 -4.75
C ASP A 514 -41.35 -22.66 -3.55
N LEU A 515 -40.39 -21.74 -3.47
CA LEU A 515 -40.26 -20.76 -2.41
C LEU A 515 -41.37 -19.71 -2.48
N GLY A 516 -41.72 -19.29 -3.70
CA GLY A 516 -42.83 -18.41 -3.96
C GLY A 516 -44.16 -19.04 -3.57
N PHE A 517 -44.38 -20.30 -3.94
CA PHE A 517 -45.61 -20.98 -3.55
C PHE A 517 -45.71 -21.22 -2.03
N GLN A 518 -44.60 -21.54 -1.35
CA GLN A 518 -44.59 -21.65 0.11
C GLN A 518 -44.96 -20.34 0.81
N LEU A 519 -44.60 -19.18 0.22
CA LEU A 519 -45.04 -17.89 0.72
C LEU A 519 -46.55 -17.73 0.61
N LEU A 520 -47.13 -18.08 -0.56
CA LEU A 520 -48.59 -18.01 -0.78
C LEU A 520 -49.35 -18.88 0.23
N GLU A 521 -48.89 -20.11 0.45
CA GLU A 521 -49.48 -21.02 1.45
C GLU A 521 -49.41 -20.45 2.87
N GLN A 522 -48.29 -19.82 3.25
CA GLN A 522 -48.17 -19.19 4.56
C GLN A 522 -49.04 -17.94 4.70
N ILE A 523 -49.26 -17.18 3.63
CA ILE A 523 -50.18 -16.03 3.64
C ILE A 523 -51.63 -16.53 3.77
N GLN A 524 -52.01 -17.57 3.02
CA GLN A 524 -53.33 -18.21 3.11
C GLN A 524 -53.58 -18.74 4.54
N ALA A 525 -52.57 -19.36 5.15
CA ALA A 525 -52.65 -19.85 6.53
C ALA A 525 -52.70 -18.74 7.60
N SER A 526 -52.35 -17.48 7.26
CA SER A 526 -52.25 -16.38 8.23
C SER A 526 -53.58 -15.75 8.65
N GLY A 527 -54.70 -16.10 8.00
CA GLY A 527 -56.05 -15.75 8.44
C GLY A 527 -57.02 -15.40 7.29
N GLN A 528 -58.31 -15.39 7.59
CA GLN A 528 -59.36 -15.00 6.62
C GLN A 528 -59.15 -13.56 6.14
N GLY A 529 -59.02 -13.38 4.83
CA GLY A 529 -58.87 -12.08 4.17
C GLY A 529 -57.44 -11.57 4.01
N ALA A 530 -56.43 -12.19 4.66
CA ALA A 530 -55.03 -11.79 4.49
C ALA A 530 -54.54 -12.00 3.04
N PHE A 531 -54.92 -13.13 2.45
CA PHE A 531 -54.59 -13.47 1.07
C PHE A 531 -55.28 -12.51 0.07
N GLN A 532 -56.57 -12.23 0.28
CA GLN A 532 -57.32 -11.28 -0.55
C GLN A 532 -56.75 -9.86 -0.48
N ASN A 533 -56.48 -9.36 0.73
CA ASN A 533 -55.88 -8.04 0.91
C ASN A 533 -54.50 -7.95 0.25
N THR A 534 -53.70 -9.02 0.31
CA THR A 534 -52.37 -9.05 -0.33
C THR A 534 -52.46 -8.87 -1.85
N ILE A 535 -53.47 -9.43 -2.50
CA ILE A 535 -53.68 -9.30 -3.95
C ILE A 535 -54.22 -7.90 -4.28
N LEU A 536 -55.18 -7.40 -3.49
CA LEU A 536 -55.84 -6.12 -3.74
C LEU A 536 -54.96 -4.90 -3.44
N ASP A 537 -54.10 -5.00 -2.43
CA ASP A 537 -53.17 -3.93 -2.01
C ASP A 537 -51.84 -3.99 -2.80
N ASP A 538 -51.72 -4.87 -3.81
CA ASP A 538 -50.50 -5.03 -4.60
C ASP A 538 -50.35 -3.94 -5.68
N GLU A 539 -49.68 -2.84 -5.33
CA GLU A 539 -49.44 -1.74 -6.28
C GLU A 539 -48.43 -2.06 -7.40
N MET A 540 -47.63 -3.14 -7.27
CA MET A 540 -46.54 -3.47 -8.20
C MET A 540 -46.82 -4.69 -9.10
N CYS A 541 -47.95 -5.38 -8.92
CA CYS A 541 -48.37 -6.51 -9.74
C CYS A 541 -49.78 -6.28 -10.29
N SER A 542 -49.97 -6.43 -11.61
CA SER A 542 -51.27 -6.26 -12.26
C SER A 542 -52.17 -7.49 -12.05
N ALA A 543 -53.48 -7.31 -12.29
CA ALA A 543 -54.43 -8.43 -12.32
C ALA A 543 -54.03 -9.53 -13.34
N GLU A 544 -53.43 -9.13 -14.47
CA GLU A 544 -52.86 -10.07 -15.44
C GLU A 544 -51.67 -10.84 -14.86
N GLY A 545 -50.77 -10.16 -14.12
CA GLY A 545 -49.64 -10.80 -13.43
C GLY A 545 -50.09 -11.81 -12.37
N TRP A 546 -51.12 -11.47 -11.59
CA TRP A 546 -51.74 -12.41 -10.65
C TRP A 546 -52.45 -13.58 -11.35
N SER A 547 -53.04 -13.35 -12.53
CA SER A 547 -53.62 -14.42 -13.35
C SER A 547 -52.55 -15.40 -13.86
N GLU A 548 -51.37 -14.89 -14.23
CA GLU A 548 -50.22 -15.72 -14.60
C GLU A 548 -49.71 -16.56 -13.43
N ILE A 549 -49.61 -15.95 -12.23
CA ILE A 549 -49.27 -16.66 -10.98
C ILE A 549 -50.29 -17.78 -10.70
N ALA A 550 -51.58 -17.51 -10.88
CA ALA A 550 -52.63 -18.51 -10.72
C ALA A 550 -52.49 -19.66 -11.73
N GLY A 551 -52.22 -19.36 -13.00
CA GLY A 551 -51.97 -20.37 -14.03
C GLY A 551 -50.75 -21.26 -13.70
N ARG A 552 -49.68 -20.69 -13.14
CA ARG A 552 -48.51 -21.46 -12.68
C ARG A 552 -48.85 -22.32 -11.44
N CYS A 553 -49.73 -21.87 -10.55
CA CYS A 553 -50.24 -22.68 -9.44
C CYS A 553 -51.07 -23.90 -9.93
N GLU A 554 -51.91 -23.74 -10.96
CA GLU A 554 -52.66 -24.86 -11.55
C GLU A 554 -51.73 -25.89 -12.20
N GLN A 555 -50.74 -25.43 -12.98
CA GLN A 555 -49.75 -26.30 -13.65
C GLN A 555 -48.92 -27.13 -12.67
N THR A 556 -48.68 -26.60 -11.46
CA THR A 556 -47.89 -27.26 -10.40
C THR A 556 -48.77 -28.06 -9.42
N GLY A 557 -50.09 -28.14 -9.66
CA GLY A 557 -51.02 -28.94 -8.86
C GLY A 557 -51.54 -28.27 -7.58
N ARG A 558 -51.31 -26.97 -7.39
CA ARG A 558 -51.80 -26.16 -6.25
C ARG A 558 -53.12 -25.47 -6.60
N VAL A 559 -54.13 -26.28 -6.90
CA VAL A 559 -55.43 -25.83 -7.43
C VAL A 559 -56.17 -24.91 -6.46
N ASP A 560 -56.06 -25.15 -5.15
CA ASP A 560 -56.73 -24.34 -4.12
C ASP A 560 -56.23 -22.88 -4.12
N LEU A 561 -54.91 -22.67 -4.28
CA LEU A 561 -54.32 -21.33 -4.38
C LEU A 561 -54.76 -20.63 -5.66
N ALA A 562 -54.74 -21.34 -6.79
CA ALA A 562 -55.17 -20.79 -8.07
C ALA A 562 -56.64 -20.36 -8.04
N GLN A 563 -57.52 -21.20 -7.50
CA GLN A 563 -58.95 -20.90 -7.38
C GLN A 563 -59.20 -19.69 -6.48
N GLU A 564 -58.46 -19.56 -5.37
CA GLU A 564 -58.57 -18.42 -4.48
C GLU A 564 -58.11 -17.12 -5.18
N ILE A 565 -56.96 -17.11 -5.86
CA ILE A 565 -56.48 -15.95 -6.63
C ILE A 565 -57.53 -15.54 -7.68
N MET A 566 -57.98 -16.49 -8.50
CA MET A 566 -58.96 -16.22 -9.57
C MET A 566 -60.29 -15.71 -9.01
N SER A 567 -60.77 -16.26 -7.90
CA SER A 567 -62.00 -15.78 -7.24
C SER A 567 -61.86 -14.35 -6.73
N THR A 568 -60.67 -13.98 -6.24
CA THR A 568 -60.39 -12.64 -5.71
C THR A 568 -60.35 -11.61 -6.84
N LEU A 569 -59.74 -11.94 -7.97
CA LEU A 569 -59.69 -11.09 -9.16
C LEU A 569 -61.10 -10.87 -9.75
N LEU A 570 -61.91 -11.92 -9.86
CA LEU A 570 -63.29 -11.86 -10.37
C LEU A 570 -64.22 -11.02 -9.48
N LEU A 571 -63.99 -11.03 -8.15
CA LEU A 571 -64.74 -10.19 -7.20
C LEU A 571 -64.42 -8.70 -7.34
N HIS A 572 -63.23 -8.35 -7.83
CA HIS A 572 -62.79 -6.95 -7.96
C HIS A 572 -63.15 -6.33 -9.32
N ASP A 573 -63.05 -7.08 -10.40
CA ASP A 573 -63.25 -6.55 -11.76
C ASP A 573 -64.71 -6.33 -12.17
N GLY A 574 -65.70 -6.74 -11.35
CA GLY A 574 -67.10 -6.73 -11.77
C GLY A 574 -67.33 -7.50 -13.08
N ALA A 575 -66.40 -8.39 -13.44
CA ALA A 575 -66.38 -9.09 -14.72
C ALA A 575 -67.00 -10.48 -14.56
N MET A 576 -68.18 -10.60 -15.16
CA MET A 576 -68.88 -11.85 -15.40
C MET A 576 -67.98 -12.78 -16.24
N LEU A 577 -67.72 -14.00 -15.76
CA LEU A 577 -67.16 -15.09 -16.57
C LEU A 577 -68.08 -15.30 -17.78
N LEU A 578 -67.68 -14.81 -18.95
CA LEU A 578 -68.22 -15.33 -20.20
C LEU A 578 -67.60 -16.72 -20.39
N SER A 579 -68.42 -17.73 -20.10
CA SER A 579 -68.18 -19.11 -20.54
C SER A 579 -67.71 -19.11 -22.00
N PRO A 580 -66.66 -19.90 -22.36
CA PRO A 580 -66.16 -19.92 -23.72
C PRO A 580 -67.20 -20.57 -24.63
N GLY A 581 -67.89 -19.71 -25.37
CA GLY A 581 -68.78 -20.10 -26.46
C GLY A 581 -70.23 -19.77 -26.20
N HIS A 582 -70.66 -18.58 -26.63
CA HIS A 582 -71.68 -18.44 -27.71
C HIS A 582 -72.10 -16.99 -27.99
N ASP A 583 -71.71 -16.00 -27.18
CA ASP A 583 -72.30 -14.65 -27.28
C ASP A 583 -71.37 -13.53 -27.79
N SER A 584 -70.28 -13.86 -28.49
CA SER A 584 -69.47 -12.84 -29.19
C SER A 584 -70.17 -12.26 -30.44
N ALA A 585 -71.30 -12.82 -30.87
CA ALA A 585 -72.01 -12.40 -32.08
C ALA A 585 -73.08 -11.31 -31.85
N GLN A 586 -73.62 -11.13 -30.64
CA GLN A 586 -74.70 -10.16 -30.38
C GLN A 586 -74.23 -8.77 -29.93
N LEU A 587 -72.99 -8.63 -29.47
CA LEU A 587 -72.47 -7.34 -28.98
C LEU A 587 -72.08 -6.35 -30.10
N MET A 588 -71.91 -6.80 -31.35
CA MET A 588 -71.60 -5.92 -32.48
C MET A 588 -72.80 -5.17 -33.07
N GLN A 589 -74.03 -5.42 -32.60
CA GLN A 589 -75.22 -4.81 -33.18
C GLN A 589 -75.72 -3.53 -32.46
N HIS A 590 -75.12 -3.17 -31.32
CA HIS A 590 -75.52 -2.00 -30.53
C HIS A 590 -74.56 -0.80 -30.59
N VAL A 591 -73.50 -0.86 -31.40
CA VAL A 591 -72.51 0.25 -31.54
C VAL A 591 -72.67 1.00 -32.88
N PHE A 592 -73.58 0.57 -33.77
CA PHE A 592 -73.87 1.23 -35.05
C PHE A 592 -75.38 1.48 -35.28
N MET A 593 -76.08 2.08 -34.31
CA MET A 593 -77.38 2.73 -34.55
C MET A 593 -77.42 4.09 -33.85
#